data_AF-A0A7S0T0F5-F1
#
_entry.id   AF-A0A7S0T0F5-F1
#
_cell.length_a   1.000
_cell.length_b   1.000
_cell.length_c   1.000
_cell.angle_alpha   90.00
_cell.angle_beta   90.00
_cell.angle_gamma   90.00
#
_symmetry.space_group_name_H-M   'P 1'
#
loop_
_entity.id
_entity.type
_entity.pdbx_description
1 polymer ?
#
loop_
_entity_poly.entity_id
_entity_poly.type
_entity_poly.pdbx_seq_one_letter_code
_entity_poly.pdbx_strand_id
1 'polypeptide(L)'
;MNSILIINLILILIILLVDGTFETSIDLGSCSTFAIMAGTAVSFDGVQTTISIGSVGVSPGTAITGNYVVNDGTVEDNSAGAIQCSTDNIVAYNQASTMVCSNQLSNSDLTGLTLQPGVYCTVSGLMSISAATVTLDGLGDVNAVWIFQTASTLITSTGTSINLINGAKANNVFWAV
;
A
#
# COMPACT_ATOMS: atom_id res chain seq x y z
N MET A 1 66.92 28.79 1.20
CA MET A 1 65.83 28.55 2.17
C MET A 1 64.64 29.39 1.72
N ASN A 2 63.91 28.94 0.71
CA ASN A 2 62.73 28.05 0.78
C ASN A 2 61.62 28.59 1.69
N SER A 3 60.54 29.09 1.08
CA SER A 3 59.21 28.47 1.22
C SER A 3 58.20 29.15 0.30
N ILE A 4 57.77 28.43 -0.74
CA ILE A 4 56.60 28.72 -1.56
C ILE A 4 55.45 27.92 -0.95
N LEU A 5 54.38 28.62 -0.55
CA LEU A 5 53.16 28.03 -0.01
C LEU A 5 52.28 27.55 -1.19
N ILE A 6 52.33 26.26 -1.52
CA ILE A 6 51.36 25.63 -2.43
C ILE A 6 50.11 25.30 -1.61
N ILE A 7 49.04 26.07 -1.83
CA ILE A 7 47.69 25.77 -1.33
C ILE A 7 47.11 24.71 -2.28
N ASN A 8 47.13 23.44 -1.85
CA ASN A 8 46.41 22.37 -2.52
C ASN A 8 44.90 22.53 -2.27
N LEU A 9 44.20 23.13 -3.22
CA LEU A 9 42.73 23.15 -3.25
C LEU A 9 42.24 21.81 -3.79
N ILE A 10 42.03 20.83 -2.90
CA ILE A 10 41.29 19.61 -3.24
C ILE A 10 39.81 19.99 -3.39
N LEU A 11 39.31 19.93 -4.62
CA LEU A 11 37.90 20.00 -4.94
C LEU A 11 37.27 18.66 -4.52
N ILE A 12 36.73 18.61 -3.30
CA ILE A 12 35.88 17.50 -2.86
C ILE A 12 34.55 17.63 -3.60
N LEU A 13 34.37 16.78 -4.62
CA LEU A 13 33.07 16.49 -5.20
C LEU A 13 32.29 15.69 -4.15
N ILE A 14 31.50 16.37 -3.33
CA ILE A 14 30.44 15.72 -2.54
C ILE A 14 29.44 15.20 -3.57
N ILE A 15 29.56 13.92 -3.91
CA ILE A 15 28.44 13.16 -4.45
C ILE A 15 27.43 13.14 -3.29
N LEU A 16 26.38 13.94 -3.40
CA LEU A 16 25.16 13.73 -2.64
C LEU A 16 24.67 12.35 -3.07
N LEU A 17 25.06 11.30 -2.34
CA LEU A 17 24.28 10.08 -2.30
C LEU A 17 22.95 10.52 -1.71
N VAL A 18 21.95 10.64 -2.58
CA VAL A 18 20.56 10.63 -2.11
C VAL A 18 20.40 9.23 -1.55
N ASP A 19 20.62 9.08 -0.25
CA ASP A 19 20.21 7.89 0.47
C ASP A 19 18.69 7.82 0.27
N GLY A 20 18.25 6.87 -0.57
CA GLY A 20 16.84 6.55 -0.69
C GLY A 20 16.38 6.11 0.69
N THR A 21 15.62 6.95 1.38
CA THR A 21 14.92 6.52 2.59
C THR A 21 13.91 5.47 2.14
N PHE A 22 14.22 4.20 2.36
CA PHE A 22 13.30 3.11 2.07
C PHE A 22 12.10 3.26 3.00
N GLU A 23 10.90 3.29 2.42
CA GLU A 23 9.67 3.40 3.18
C GLU A 23 9.51 2.17 4.08
N THR A 24 9.09 2.40 5.33
CA THR A 24 8.88 1.31 6.27
C THR A 24 7.59 0.58 5.92
N SER A 25 7.62 -0.75 5.94
CA SER A 25 6.40 -1.55 5.79
C SER A 25 5.39 -1.21 6.88
N ILE A 26 4.10 -1.27 6.55
CA ILE A 26 3.02 -1.15 7.54
C ILE A 26 2.82 -2.52 8.20
N ASP A 27 2.74 -2.53 9.53
CA ASP A 27 2.37 -3.73 10.28
C ASP A 27 0.84 -3.83 10.34
N LEU A 28 0.29 -4.91 9.78
CA LEU A 28 -1.15 -5.18 9.78
C LEU A 28 -1.62 -5.88 11.06
N GLY A 29 -0.70 -6.26 11.95
CA GLY A 29 -1.02 -7.01 13.16
C GLY A 29 -1.81 -8.28 12.85
N SER A 30 -2.89 -8.49 13.61
CA SER A 30 -3.78 -9.64 13.41
C SER A 30 -4.56 -9.61 12.08
N CYS A 31 -4.63 -8.48 11.37
CA CYS A 31 -5.25 -8.45 10.04
C CYS A 31 -4.42 -9.15 8.96
N SER A 32 -3.16 -9.46 9.23
CA SER A 32 -2.29 -10.18 8.27
C SER A 32 -2.83 -11.56 7.86
N THR A 33 -3.75 -12.15 8.62
CA THR A 33 -4.40 -13.43 8.30
C THR A 33 -5.79 -13.28 7.67
N PHE A 34 -6.28 -12.05 7.48
CA PHE A 34 -7.59 -11.78 6.90
C PHE A 34 -7.45 -11.41 5.42
N ALA A 35 -8.29 -12.00 4.58
CA ALA A 35 -8.46 -11.59 3.18
C ALA A 35 -9.44 -10.42 3.05
N ILE A 36 -10.48 -10.42 3.90
CA ILE A 36 -11.55 -9.42 3.90
C ILE A 36 -11.85 -9.10 5.36
N MET A 37 -11.87 -7.80 5.70
CA MET A 37 -12.31 -7.31 6.99
C MET A 37 -13.20 -6.08 6.78
N ALA A 38 -14.36 -6.02 7.44
CA ALA A 38 -15.28 -4.90 7.34
C ALA A 38 -15.82 -4.43 8.70
N GLY A 39 -16.21 -3.16 8.79
CA GLY A 39 -16.77 -2.59 10.01
C GLY A 39 -18.22 -3.01 10.28
N THR A 40 -19.06 -3.07 9.25
CA THR A 40 -20.53 -3.17 9.40
C THR A 40 -21.09 -4.46 8.82
N ALA A 41 -20.72 -4.81 7.60
CA ALA A 41 -21.16 -6.02 6.91
C ALA A 41 -20.23 -6.37 5.75
N VAL A 42 -20.19 -7.65 5.38
CA VAL A 42 -19.66 -8.17 4.12
C VAL A 42 -20.81 -8.81 3.35
N SER A 43 -20.94 -8.50 2.06
CA SER A 43 -21.97 -9.07 1.19
C SER A 43 -21.34 -9.55 -0.11
N PHE A 44 -21.61 -10.80 -0.48
CA PHE A 44 -21.15 -11.41 -1.74
C PHE A 44 -22.34 -11.61 -2.70
N ASP A 45 -22.40 -10.78 -3.74
CA ASP A 45 -23.53 -10.72 -4.69
C ASP A 45 -23.31 -11.52 -5.99
N GLY A 46 -22.12 -12.06 -6.19
CA GLY A 46 -21.78 -12.90 -7.35
C GLY A 46 -22.42 -14.30 -7.32
N VAL A 47 -22.25 -15.04 -8.42
CA VAL A 47 -22.73 -16.43 -8.52
C VAL A 47 -22.14 -17.29 -7.39
N GLN A 48 -20.83 -17.19 -7.16
CA GLN A 48 -20.12 -17.68 -5.98
C GLN A 48 -18.76 -16.98 -5.89
N THR A 49 -18.43 -16.39 -4.74
CA THR A 49 -17.10 -15.82 -4.47
C THR A 49 -16.23 -16.84 -3.75
N THR A 50 -15.02 -17.11 -4.26
CA THR A 50 -14.06 -18.01 -3.59
C THR A 50 -12.93 -17.21 -2.98
N ILE A 51 -12.81 -17.27 -1.65
CA ILE A 51 -11.69 -16.75 -0.90
C ILE A 51 -10.71 -17.91 -0.74
N SER A 52 -9.60 -17.85 -1.48
CA SER A 52 -8.65 -18.96 -1.55
C SER A 52 -7.78 -19.06 -0.30
N ILE A 53 -7.36 -17.92 0.24
CA ILE A 53 -6.47 -17.81 1.41
C ILE A 53 -6.91 -16.60 2.24
N GLY A 54 -6.95 -16.76 3.56
CA GLY A 54 -7.28 -15.72 4.54
C GLY A 54 -8.73 -15.77 5.00
N SER A 55 -8.95 -15.28 6.22
CA SER A 55 -10.28 -15.21 6.84
C SER A 55 -11.12 -14.05 6.31
N VAL A 56 -12.45 -14.18 6.44
CA VAL A 56 -13.43 -13.11 6.16
C VAL A 56 -14.04 -12.68 7.49
N GLY A 57 -13.85 -11.42 7.86
CA GLY A 57 -14.26 -10.90 9.16
C GLY A 57 -15.17 -9.67 9.08
N VAL A 58 -15.97 -9.50 10.12
CA VAL A 58 -16.73 -8.26 10.38
C VAL A 58 -16.70 -7.93 11.87
N SER A 59 -16.48 -6.66 12.22
CA SER A 59 -16.52 -6.15 13.60
C SER A 59 -16.60 -4.61 13.58
N PRO A 60 -17.47 -3.98 14.40
CA PRO A 60 -18.38 -4.58 15.37
C PRO A 60 -19.68 -5.12 14.76
N GLY A 61 -19.85 -5.01 13.44
CA GLY A 61 -20.98 -5.60 12.73
C GLY A 61 -20.97 -7.14 12.79
N THR A 62 -22.08 -7.75 12.40
CA THR A 62 -22.30 -9.20 12.51
C THR A 62 -23.00 -9.80 11.28
N ALA A 63 -22.65 -9.31 10.09
CA ALA A 63 -23.31 -9.74 8.87
C ALA A 63 -22.29 -10.08 7.80
N ILE A 64 -22.20 -11.37 7.46
CA ILE A 64 -21.47 -11.89 6.30
C ILE A 64 -22.44 -12.74 5.49
N THR A 65 -22.91 -12.20 4.36
CA THR A 65 -24.03 -12.76 3.58
C THR A 65 -23.67 -13.00 2.12
N GLY A 66 -24.51 -13.74 1.39
CA GLY A 66 -24.32 -14.03 -0.03
C GLY A 66 -23.83 -15.45 -0.32
N ASN A 67 -23.38 -15.70 -1.55
CA ASN A 67 -22.80 -16.99 -1.93
C ASN A 67 -21.27 -16.92 -1.97
N TYR A 68 -20.62 -17.53 -0.99
CA TYR A 68 -19.17 -17.54 -0.86
C TYR A 68 -18.63 -18.85 -0.30
N VAL A 69 -17.34 -19.08 -0.54
CA VAL A 69 -16.56 -20.19 0.03
C VAL A 69 -15.24 -19.63 0.53
N VAL A 70 -14.83 -20.02 1.73
CA VAL A 70 -13.51 -19.74 2.30
C VAL A 70 -12.75 -21.06 2.38
N ASN A 71 -11.67 -21.21 1.60
CA ASN A 71 -10.94 -22.48 1.50
C ASN A 71 -9.86 -22.63 2.59
N ASP A 72 -9.01 -21.62 2.76
CA ASP A 72 -7.92 -21.60 3.74
C ASP A 72 -8.07 -20.37 4.64
N GLY A 73 -9.00 -20.48 5.59
CA GLY A 73 -9.38 -19.40 6.49
C GLY A 73 -10.69 -19.70 7.21
N THR A 74 -11.19 -18.72 7.94
CA THR A 74 -12.43 -18.81 8.73
C THR A 74 -13.35 -17.64 8.44
N VAL A 75 -14.64 -17.83 8.74
CA VAL A 75 -15.63 -16.75 8.79
C VAL A 75 -15.68 -16.26 10.24
N GLU A 76 -15.37 -14.99 10.45
CA GLU A 76 -15.14 -14.38 11.75
C GLU A 76 -16.15 -13.24 11.98
N ASP A 77 -17.36 -13.60 12.41
CA ASP A 77 -18.42 -12.65 12.75
C ASP A 77 -18.26 -12.16 14.20
N ASN A 78 -17.81 -10.91 14.34
CA ASN A 78 -17.55 -10.22 15.62
C ASN A 78 -16.83 -11.11 16.66
N SER A 79 -15.96 -11.97 16.17
CA SER A 79 -15.15 -12.87 16.98
C SER A 79 -14.00 -12.11 17.64
N ALA A 80 -13.29 -12.76 18.57
CA ALA A 80 -12.08 -12.17 19.15
C ALA A 80 -11.03 -11.81 18.09
N GLY A 81 -10.89 -12.63 17.03
CA GLY A 81 -9.97 -12.37 15.93
C GLY A 81 -10.38 -11.15 15.09
N ALA A 82 -11.67 -11.06 14.73
CA ALA A 82 -12.20 -9.92 13.98
C ALA A 82 -12.14 -8.60 14.79
N ILE A 83 -12.38 -8.66 16.11
CA ILE A 83 -12.27 -7.50 17.01
C ILE A 83 -10.83 -7.01 17.08
N GLN A 84 -9.86 -7.92 17.25
CA GLN A 84 -8.46 -7.54 17.29
C GLN A 84 -7.99 -6.96 15.95
N CYS A 85 -8.35 -7.60 14.82
CA CYS A 85 -8.01 -7.08 13.50
C CYS A 85 -8.64 -5.70 13.27
N SER A 86 -9.90 -5.47 13.65
CA SER A 86 -10.50 -4.13 13.55
C SER A 86 -9.72 -3.07 14.32
N THR A 87 -9.12 -3.42 15.46
CA THR A 87 -8.29 -2.51 16.26
C THR A 87 -6.94 -2.27 15.59
N ASP A 88 -6.28 -3.32 15.12
CA ASP A 88 -4.97 -3.24 14.46
C ASP A 88 -5.06 -2.50 13.12
N ASN A 89 -6.16 -2.67 12.38
CA ASN A 89 -6.41 -1.97 11.11
C ASN A 89 -6.49 -0.46 11.29
N ILE A 90 -7.05 0.03 12.41
CA ILE A 90 -7.06 1.47 12.72
C ILE A 90 -5.63 1.98 12.93
N VAL A 91 -4.79 1.20 13.60
CA VAL A 91 -3.37 1.55 13.81
C VAL A 91 -2.62 1.57 12.48
N ALA A 92 -2.78 0.54 11.65
CA ALA A 92 -2.17 0.43 10.33
C ALA A 92 -2.59 1.58 9.40
N TYR A 93 -3.90 1.88 9.36
CA TYR A 93 -4.42 3.00 8.57
C TYR A 93 -3.87 4.35 9.04
N ASN A 94 -3.84 4.61 10.36
CA ASN A 94 -3.29 5.85 10.89
C ASN A 94 -1.79 5.99 10.59
N GLN A 95 -1.03 4.90 10.65
CA GLN A 95 0.37 4.90 10.23
C GLN A 95 0.49 5.23 8.73
N ALA A 96 -0.24 4.51 7.87
CA ALA A 96 -0.15 4.68 6.42
C ALA A 96 -0.59 6.08 5.96
N SER A 97 -1.67 6.62 6.54
CA SER A 97 -2.25 7.92 6.15
C SER A 97 -1.45 9.13 6.65
N THR A 98 -0.56 8.96 7.63
CA THR A 98 0.25 10.05 8.20
C THR A 98 1.71 10.02 7.76
N MET A 99 2.12 9.02 6.97
CA MET A 99 3.45 9.01 6.38
C MET A 99 3.70 10.24 5.51
N VAL A 100 4.94 10.73 5.54
CA VAL A 100 5.33 11.92 4.78
C VAL A 100 5.19 11.63 3.30
N CYS A 101 4.37 12.41 2.61
CA CYS A 101 4.20 12.26 1.19
C CYS A 101 5.50 12.62 0.43
N SER A 102 6.11 11.60 -0.16
CA SER A 102 7.31 11.73 -1.00
C SER A 102 6.97 12.14 -2.44
N ASN A 103 5.79 11.75 -2.93
CA ASN A 103 5.37 11.90 -4.31
C ASN A 103 3.93 12.42 -4.40
N GLN A 104 3.75 13.73 -4.48
CA GLN A 104 2.43 14.33 -4.64
C GLN A 104 1.94 14.22 -6.10
N LEU A 105 0.79 13.57 -6.31
CA LEU A 105 0.19 13.39 -7.63
C LEU A 105 -0.51 14.68 -8.08
N SER A 106 -0.20 15.15 -9.29
CA SER A 106 -0.73 16.41 -9.83
C SER A 106 -2.06 16.26 -10.57
N ASN A 107 -2.31 15.11 -11.19
CA ASN A 107 -3.53 14.78 -11.93
C ASN A 107 -4.39 13.70 -11.24
N SER A 108 -3.93 13.19 -10.10
CA SER A 108 -4.56 12.10 -9.36
C SER A 108 -4.90 10.84 -10.17
N ASP A 109 -4.23 10.58 -11.29
CA ASP A 109 -4.41 9.39 -12.12
C ASP A 109 -3.08 8.65 -12.27
N LEU A 110 -3.08 7.38 -11.87
CA LEU A 110 -1.90 6.50 -11.92
C LEU A 110 -1.78 5.72 -13.23
N THR A 111 -2.72 5.90 -14.15
CA THR A 111 -2.78 5.18 -15.43
C THR A 111 -1.47 5.27 -16.21
N GLY A 112 -0.92 4.12 -16.58
CA GLY A 112 0.29 4.02 -17.40
C GLY A 112 1.59 4.40 -16.69
N LEU A 113 1.54 4.77 -15.40
CA LEU A 113 2.74 5.12 -14.66
C LEU A 113 3.56 3.89 -14.29
N THR A 114 4.88 4.07 -14.25
CA THR A 114 5.80 3.16 -13.56
C THR A 114 6.31 3.86 -12.32
N LEU A 115 5.97 3.30 -11.16
CA LEU A 115 6.18 3.90 -9.85
C LEU A 115 7.29 3.16 -9.12
N GLN A 116 8.31 3.91 -8.71
CA GLN A 116 9.35 3.43 -7.81
C GLN A 116 8.83 3.39 -6.37
N PRO A 117 9.54 2.75 -5.43
CA PRO A 117 9.09 2.68 -4.04
C PRO A 117 8.92 4.08 -3.45
N GLY A 118 7.86 4.28 -2.66
CA GLY A 118 7.55 5.59 -2.08
C GLY A 118 6.10 5.77 -1.62
N VAL A 119 5.87 6.88 -0.91
CA VAL A 119 4.53 7.36 -0.52
C VAL A 119 3.97 8.32 -1.58
N TYR A 120 2.88 7.92 -2.22
CA TYR A 120 2.15 8.67 -3.24
C TYR A 120 0.87 9.25 -2.65
N CYS A 121 0.67 10.56 -2.76
CA CYS A 121 -0.48 11.23 -2.15
C CYS A 121 -1.24 12.16 -3.10
N THR A 122 -2.54 12.34 -2.84
CA THR A 122 -3.36 13.40 -3.43
C THR A 122 -3.58 14.51 -2.39
N VAL A 123 -3.45 15.79 -2.78
CA VAL A 123 -3.72 16.93 -1.86
C VAL A 123 -5.21 17.04 -1.54
N SER A 124 -6.05 16.73 -2.51
CA SER A 124 -7.50 16.75 -2.40
C SER A 124 -8.12 15.83 -3.44
N GLY A 125 -9.36 15.40 -3.15
CA GLY A 125 -10.14 14.60 -4.07
C GLY A 125 -9.66 13.16 -4.22
N LEU A 126 -10.14 12.54 -5.31
CA LEU A 126 -9.97 11.13 -5.60
C LEU A 126 -8.58 10.82 -6.16
N MET A 127 -8.16 9.56 -6.01
CA MET A 127 -7.13 8.90 -6.79
C MET A 127 -7.80 7.96 -7.80
N SER A 128 -7.24 7.83 -9.00
CA SER A 128 -7.82 7.00 -10.06
C SER A 128 -6.80 6.14 -10.79
N ILE A 129 -7.31 5.06 -11.36
CA ILE A 129 -6.66 4.27 -12.40
C ILE A 129 -7.69 4.10 -13.52
N SER A 130 -7.72 5.10 -14.40
CA SER A 130 -8.78 5.34 -15.38
C SER A 130 -8.72 4.43 -16.61
N ALA A 131 -7.56 3.87 -16.94
CA ALA A 131 -7.39 2.83 -17.96
C ALA A 131 -6.10 2.04 -17.76
N ALA A 132 -5.98 0.88 -18.42
CA ALA A 132 -4.72 0.15 -18.55
C ALA A 132 -4.05 -0.27 -17.21
N THR A 133 -2.73 -0.33 -17.21
CA THR A 133 -1.91 -0.89 -16.12
C THR A 133 -1.14 0.23 -15.42
N VAL A 134 -1.03 0.15 -14.09
CA VAL A 134 0.03 0.83 -13.32
C VAL A 134 1.11 -0.19 -13.00
N THR A 135 2.39 0.19 -13.14
CA THR A 135 3.52 -0.70 -12.84
C THR A 135 4.22 -0.24 -11.57
N LEU A 136 4.50 -1.15 -10.65
CA LEU A 136 5.32 -0.92 -9.46
C LEU A 136 6.66 -1.61 -9.69
N ASP A 137 7.74 -0.83 -9.74
CA ASP A 137 9.09 -1.30 -10.03
C ASP A 137 9.95 -1.28 -8.77
N GLY A 138 10.25 -2.47 -8.24
CA GLY A 138 11.08 -2.62 -7.04
C GLY A 138 12.56 -2.31 -7.24
N LEU A 139 13.01 -2.05 -8.47
CA LEU A 139 14.42 -1.76 -8.80
C LEU A 139 15.41 -2.84 -8.32
N GLY A 140 14.94 -4.09 -8.19
CA GLY A 140 15.68 -5.22 -7.67
C GLY A 140 15.57 -5.42 -6.15
N ASP A 141 14.91 -4.53 -5.42
CA ASP A 141 14.68 -4.65 -3.99
C ASP A 141 13.36 -5.38 -3.68
N VAL A 142 13.47 -6.47 -2.92
CA VAL A 142 12.35 -7.31 -2.48
C VAL A 142 11.63 -6.77 -1.24
N ASN A 143 12.20 -5.74 -0.62
CA ASN A 143 11.65 -5.02 0.53
C ASN A 143 11.12 -3.64 0.12
N ALA A 144 11.10 -3.33 -1.18
CA ALA A 144 10.49 -2.12 -1.72
C ALA A 144 9.03 -1.99 -1.28
N VAL A 145 8.63 -0.79 -0.86
CA VAL A 145 7.29 -0.47 -0.32
C VAL A 145 6.64 0.66 -1.11
N TRP A 146 5.33 0.53 -1.33
CA TRP A 146 4.48 1.57 -1.92
C TRP A 146 3.32 1.86 -0.98
N ILE A 147 3.08 3.14 -0.71
CA ILE A 147 1.96 3.60 0.10
C ILE A 147 1.19 4.64 -0.70
N PHE A 148 -0.07 4.36 -0.98
CA PHE A 148 -0.96 5.26 -1.69
C PHE A 148 -1.93 5.89 -0.70
N GLN A 149 -1.89 7.21 -0.59
CA GLN A 149 -2.76 8.01 0.26
C GLN A 149 -3.72 8.81 -0.63
N THR A 150 -5.02 8.56 -0.52
CA THR A 150 -6.01 9.44 -1.14
C THR A 150 -6.72 10.28 -0.11
N ALA A 151 -7.03 11.53 -0.48
CA ALA A 151 -7.81 12.43 0.37
C ALA A 151 -9.30 12.08 0.37
N SER A 152 -9.78 11.24 -0.57
CA SER A 152 -11.18 10.81 -0.58
C SER A 152 -11.44 9.39 -1.07
N THR A 153 -11.17 9.08 -2.34
CA THR A 153 -11.70 7.88 -2.98
C THR A 153 -10.70 7.33 -3.96
N LEU A 154 -10.59 6.00 -4.04
CA LEU A 154 -9.88 5.31 -5.11
C LEU A 154 -10.89 4.80 -6.14
N ILE A 155 -10.71 5.16 -7.41
CA ILE A 155 -11.55 4.69 -8.52
C ILE A 155 -10.71 3.88 -9.49
N THR A 156 -11.15 2.67 -9.83
CA THR A 156 -10.53 1.86 -10.89
C THR A 156 -11.54 1.58 -11.99
N SER A 157 -11.11 1.72 -13.24
CA SER A 157 -11.89 1.32 -14.41
C SER A 157 -11.85 -0.19 -14.62
N THR A 158 -12.80 -0.71 -15.40
CA THR A 158 -12.79 -2.10 -15.84
C THR A 158 -11.51 -2.41 -16.62
N GLY A 159 -10.86 -3.54 -16.32
CA GLY A 159 -9.63 -3.97 -16.99
C GLY A 159 -8.35 -3.34 -16.44
N THR A 160 -8.44 -2.55 -15.36
CA THR A 160 -7.27 -2.06 -14.64
C THR A 160 -6.45 -3.20 -14.05
N SER A 161 -5.13 -3.07 -14.07
CA SER A 161 -4.20 -3.99 -13.42
C SER A 161 -3.04 -3.26 -12.74
N ILE A 162 -2.51 -3.86 -11.66
CA ILE A 162 -1.28 -3.43 -11.00
C ILE A 162 -0.21 -4.48 -11.35
N ASN A 163 0.80 -4.08 -12.11
CA ASN A 163 1.90 -4.96 -12.51
C ASN A 163 3.08 -4.78 -11.57
N LEU A 164 3.56 -5.87 -10.98
CA LEU A 164 4.68 -5.87 -10.04
C LEU A 164 5.91 -6.41 -10.73
N ILE A 165 6.97 -5.61 -10.82
CA ILE A 165 8.22 -6.01 -11.50
C ILE A 165 9.44 -5.81 -10.60
N ASN A 166 10.54 -6.47 -10.97
CA ASN A 166 11.87 -6.28 -10.39
C ASN A 166 11.89 -6.30 -8.86
N GLY A 167 11.28 -7.30 -8.23
CA GLY A 167 11.28 -7.48 -6.78
C GLY A 167 10.07 -6.92 -6.04
N ALA A 168 9.21 -6.13 -6.70
CA ALA A 168 7.96 -5.66 -6.11
C ALA A 168 7.07 -6.84 -5.65
N LYS A 169 6.46 -6.71 -4.48
CA LYS A 169 5.57 -7.72 -3.86
C LYS A 169 4.26 -7.08 -3.42
N ALA A 170 3.16 -7.78 -3.62
CA ALA A 170 1.83 -7.31 -3.24
C ALA A 170 1.73 -6.99 -1.74
N ASN A 171 2.39 -7.79 -0.88
CA ASN A 171 2.40 -7.57 0.58
C ASN A 171 3.10 -6.27 1.02
N ASN A 172 3.78 -5.57 0.11
CA ASN A 172 4.44 -4.30 0.39
C ASN A 172 3.72 -3.11 -0.27
N VAL A 173 2.47 -3.31 -0.74
CA VAL A 173 1.67 -2.28 -1.41
C VAL A 173 0.46 -1.97 -0.54
N PHE A 174 0.37 -0.73 -0.05
CA PHE A 174 -0.66 -0.30 0.88
C PHE A 174 -1.48 0.84 0.27
N TRP A 175 -2.79 0.82 0.52
CA TRP A 175 -3.73 1.85 0.08
C TRP A 175 -4.46 2.40 1.31
N ALA A 176 -4.14 3.63 1.72
CA ALA A 176 -4.89 4.40 2.70
C ALA A 176 -5.92 5.25 1.94
N VAL A 177 -7.16 4.78 1.96
CA VAL A 177 -8.32 5.33 1.22
C VAL A 177 -9.37 5.86 2.18
#